data_AF-A0A3N7GM13-F1
#
_entry.id   AF-A0A3N7GM13-F1
#
_cell.length_a   1.000
_cell.length_b   1.000
_cell.length_c   1.000
_cell.angle_alpha   90.00
_cell.angle_beta   90.00
_cell.angle_gamma   90.00
#
_symmetry.space_group_name_H-M   'P 1'
#
loop_
_entity.id
_entity.type
_entity.pdbx_description
1 polymer ?
#
loop_
_entity_poly.entity_id
_entity_poly.type
_entity_poly.pdbx_seq_one_letter_code
_entity_poly.pdbx_strand_id
1 'polypeptide(L)'
;MKYCYFLITLFLLAFTFACKKDNPETERIVKPKLTGAVEKGPFLKGSQISIVELSADLNPTGRIFKTEILSDLGHFEMNDLALVSPYVQVLVDGFYFNEVTGALSNSRITLGALVDISSQNTVNVNVITHLEQRRVKHLMQEGATFVQAKKQASSEILRAFYIGEELDGTSDNVSLVDNNNNAASLLAISSALLNMVSSDAALTETLSSLAQQIESDGALSEADSERIKQSIRSLNMEYIADNVVTRYRDLGMEVEIPDFLDVIPIDEITEQDFFTTEEDFIVAYGAAVKSFYEYYQAFAVFEAAYAHTVDASTNPTYFEIAGHQFAPTNTPVFQLWVKAYGTVRMFSLLVQKGEGSQLTMANEIARYAHTHLGYLYWSMMTLWGDIPYLDPAQLDNIITPPRTRMIDILSYLTPSIEAAAQHIQAASNQYGVSRSFPLAVLARLYLSEGNYLKAKQYAEDVIQSGLFSLSPDPWGGTENVYGYTLSADFLEELVNPDYRELINSSNTIQYVTYPEIVLTASEACLNLGEVDQAVGYLNQIRQSKGKSALASTDRAVIEQALLDEIKDELGKDGLWFSALKRNGKAEEVLDIPAYRELIPIPQQEMERNPTMTQNPGY
;
A
#
# COMPACT_ATOMS: atom_id res chain seq x y z
N MET A 1 -86.80 -56.76 27.76
CA MET A 1 -86.75 -57.10 26.31
C MET A 1 -85.77 -56.10 25.68
N LYS A 2 -84.81 -56.53 24.84
CA LYS A 2 -84.86 -56.45 23.37
C LYS A 2 -85.50 -55.17 22.80
N TYR A 3 -84.98 -54.51 21.76
CA TYR A 3 -83.65 -54.37 21.11
C TYR A 3 -83.90 -53.45 19.89
N CYS A 4 -82.86 -52.84 19.29
CA CYS A 4 -82.89 -52.14 17.97
C CYS A 4 -83.67 -50.79 17.91
N TYR A 5 -83.08 -49.67 17.44
CA TYR A 5 -82.61 -49.31 16.07
C TYR A 5 -83.79 -49.08 15.09
N PHE A 6 -83.84 -48.04 14.22
CA PHE A 6 -82.81 -47.05 13.83
C PHE A 6 -83.42 -45.77 13.21
N LEU A 7 -82.65 -44.66 13.24
CA LEU A 7 -82.53 -43.56 12.24
C LEU A 7 -83.77 -42.99 11.51
N ILE A 8 -84.03 -41.68 11.69
CA ILE A 8 -83.97 -40.63 10.63
C ILE A 8 -84.01 -39.21 11.28
N THR A 9 -84.28 -38.13 10.54
CA THR A 9 -83.64 -36.79 10.64
C THR A 9 -84.68 -35.62 10.54
N LEU A 10 -84.38 -34.30 10.55
CA LEU A 10 -83.13 -33.50 10.43
C LEU A 10 -83.32 -32.07 11.04
N PHE A 11 -82.22 -31.33 11.29
CA PHE A 11 -82.17 -29.90 11.74
C PHE A 11 -82.82 -29.63 13.13
N LEU A 12 -82.68 -28.49 13.83
CA LEU A 12 -82.13 -27.14 13.55
C LEU A 12 -81.52 -26.51 14.85
N LEU A 13 -80.60 -25.53 14.72
CA LEU A 13 -79.98 -24.61 15.73
C LEU A 13 -80.04 -24.98 17.25
N ALA A 14 -78.94 -25.23 17.97
CA ALA A 14 -77.79 -24.36 18.32
C ALA A 14 -78.01 -23.39 19.50
N PHE A 15 -77.17 -23.51 20.55
CA PHE A 15 -76.63 -22.36 21.31
C PHE A 15 -75.28 -22.70 21.97
N THR A 16 -74.40 -21.70 22.00
CA THR A 16 -72.99 -21.65 22.38
C THR A 16 -72.53 -22.44 23.63
N PHE A 17 -71.43 -23.17 23.49
CA PHE A 17 -70.38 -23.21 24.53
C PHE A 17 -69.14 -22.49 24.00
N ALA A 18 -68.70 -21.43 24.69
CA ALA A 18 -67.47 -20.73 24.33
C ALA A 18 -66.28 -21.39 25.03
N CYS A 19 -65.40 -22.04 24.28
CA CYS A 19 -64.13 -22.54 24.83
C CYS A 19 -63.28 -21.35 25.29
N LYS A 20 -62.86 -21.36 26.56
CA LYS A 20 -61.81 -20.47 27.08
C LYS A 20 -60.51 -20.82 26.36
N LYS A 21 -60.19 -20.06 25.31
CA LYS A 21 -58.99 -20.25 24.50
C LYS A 21 -57.82 -19.58 25.21
N ASP A 22 -57.24 -20.28 26.16
CA ASP A 22 -55.98 -19.89 26.80
C ASP A 22 -54.87 -19.92 25.74
N ASN A 23 -54.66 -18.77 25.13
CA ASN A 23 -53.63 -18.54 24.13
C ASN A 23 -52.36 -18.19 24.90
N PRO A 24 -51.29 -19.02 24.87
CA PRO A 24 -50.05 -18.66 25.52
C PRO A 24 -49.52 -17.38 24.85
N GLU A 25 -49.43 -16.31 25.63
CA GLU A 25 -48.74 -15.11 25.17
C GLU A 25 -47.26 -15.47 25.05
N THR A 26 -46.74 -15.50 23.83
CA THR A 26 -45.32 -15.74 23.59
C THR A 26 -44.54 -14.62 24.26
N GLU A 27 -43.83 -14.97 25.33
CA GLU A 27 -43.20 -14.00 26.23
C GLU A 27 -42.23 -13.13 25.44
N ARG A 28 -42.52 -11.82 25.39
CA ARG A 28 -41.78 -10.89 24.52
C ARG A 28 -40.50 -10.44 25.20
N ILE A 29 -39.40 -10.53 24.47
CA ILE A 29 -38.13 -9.93 24.87
C ILE A 29 -38.26 -8.43 24.59
N VAL A 30 -38.51 -7.67 25.65
CA VAL A 30 -38.57 -6.20 25.61
C VAL A 30 -37.24 -5.65 26.10
N LYS A 31 -36.53 -4.95 25.23
CA LYS A 31 -35.30 -4.21 25.52
C LYS A 31 -35.65 -2.72 25.53
N PRO A 32 -35.78 -2.08 26.71
CA PRO A 32 -36.15 -0.67 26.80
C PRO A 32 -35.17 0.25 26.07
N LYS A 33 -33.89 -0.16 26.04
CA LYS A 33 -32.80 0.49 25.34
C LYS A 33 -31.78 -0.55 24.89
N LEU A 34 -31.29 -0.41 23.67
CA LEU A 34 -30.17 -1.12 23.06
C LEU A 34 -29.23 -0.05 22.49
N THR A 35 -27.95 -0.13 22.80
CA THR A 35 -26.92 0.84 22.37
C THR A 35 -25.75 0.12 21.69
N GLY A 36 -24.86 0.87 21.06
CA GLY A 36 -23.66 0.30 20.45
C GLY A 36 -22.86 1.30 19.64
N ALA A 37 -21.77 0.83 19.07
CA ALA A 37 -20.94 1.57 18.13
C ALA A 37 -20.73 0.79 16.83
N VAL A 38 -20.36 1.50 15.76
CA VAL A 38 -20.04 0.91 14.45
C VAL A 38 -18.62 1.31 14.10
N GLU A 39 -17.73 0.34 14.16
CA GLU A 39 -16.30 0.56 14.38
C GLU A 39 -15.47 -0.29 13.41
N LYS A 40 -15.05 0.38 12.33
CA LYS A 40 -14.01 -0.06 11.41
C LYS A 40 -12.84 0.93 11.46
N GLY A 41 -13.09 2.14 10.99
CA GLY A 41 -12.97 3.33 11.83
C GLY A 41 -14.37 3.78 12.26
N PRO A 42 -14.54 4.82 13.08
CA PRO A 42 -15.87 5.28 13.48
C PRO A 42 -16.69 5.70 12.24
N PHE A 43 -17.91 5.16 12.12
CA PHE A 43 -18.82 5.51 11.04
C PHE A 43 -19.44 6.90 11.23
N LEU A 44 -19.73 7.57 10.12
CA LEU A 44 -20.30 8.92 10.12
C LEU A 44 -21.77 8.96 10.56
N LYS A 45 -22.14 10.09 11.19
CA LYS A 45 -23.50 10.41 11.61
C LYS A 45 -24.49 10.36 10.45
N GLY A 46 -25.70 9.86 10.71
CA GLY A 46 -26.75 9.66 9.70
C GLY A 46 -26.58 8.39 8.86
N SER A 47 -25.50 7.62 9.04
CA SER A 47 -25.41 6.25 8.52
C SER A 47 -26.57 5.40 9.05
N GLN A 48 -27.15 4.58 8.18
CA GLN A 48 -28.46 3.97 8.40
C GLN A 48 -28.32 2.58 9.02
N ILE A 49 -29.09 2.31 10.09
CA ILE A 49 -29.08 1.04 10.81
C ILE A 49 -30.42 0.34 10.66
N SER A 50 -30.38 -0.95 10.32
CA SER A 50 -31.54 -1.85 10.30
C SER A 50 -31.30 -3.04 11.22
N ILE A 51 -32.12 -3.19 12.25
CA ILE A 51 -32.13 -4.34 13.16
C ILE A 51 -33.22 -5.29 12.70
N VAL A 52 -32.85 -6.47 12.23
CA VAL A 52 -33.73 -7.52 11.71
C VAL A 52 -33.94 -8.59 12.77
N GLU A 53 -35.18 -8.90 13.14
CA GLU A 53 -35.49 -10.02 14.04
C GLU A 53 -35.27 -11.36 13.30
N LEU A 54 -34.61 -12.33 13.95
CA LEU A 54 -34.31 -13.64 13.40
C LEU A 54 -35.02 -14.76 14.17
N SER A 55 -35.31 -15.90 13.54
CA SER A 55 -35.71 -17.14 14.21
C SER A 55 -34.55 -17.76 14.99
N ALA A 56 -34.82 -18.84 15.74
CA ALA A 56 -33.78 -19.64 16.40
C ALA A 56 -32.76 -20.23 15.41
N ASP A 57 -33.17 -20.47 14.16
CA ASP A 57 -32.35 -20.95 13.03
C ASP A 57 -31.69 -19.80 12.24
N LEU A 58 -31.64 -18.61 12.84
CA LEU A 58 -31.06 -17.37 12.27
C LEU A 58 -31.65 -16.99 10.89
N ASN A 59 -32.96 -17.19 10.71
CA ASN A 59 -33.69 -16.77 9.50
C ASN A 59 -34.57 -15.54 9.79
N PRO A 60 -34.55 -14.47 8.96
CA PRO A 60 -35.37 -13.27 9.19
C PRO A 60 -36.86 -13.56 9.37
N THR A 61 -37.47 -13.03 10.44
CA THR A 61 -38.92 -13.14 10.69
C THR A 61 -39.75 -12.19 9.84
N GLY A 62 -39.10 -11.24 9.17
CA GLY A 62 -39.72 -10.14 8.43
C GLY A 62 -39.96 -8.88 9.28
N ARG A 63 -39.64 -8.88 10.58
CA ARG A 63 -39.62 -7.64 11.38
C ARG A 63 -38.29 -6.92 11.25
N ILE A 64 -38.35 -5.63 10.93
CA ILE A 64 -37.20 -4.76 10.79
C ILE A 64 -37.47 -3.45 11.56
N PHE A 65 -36.55 -3.09 12.45
CA PHE A 65 -36.54 -1.83 13.18
C PHE A 65 -35.42 -0.96 12.62
N LYS A 66 -35.61 0.36 12.54
CA LYS A 66 -34.62 1.27 11.95
C LYS A 66 -34.24 2.40 12.89
N THR A 67 -32.96 2.73 12.90
CA THR A 67 -32.36 3.88 13.59
C THR A 67 -31.18 4.39 12.75
N GLU A 68 -30.44 5.37 13.24
CA GLU A 68 -29.26 5.92 12.57
C GLU A 68 -28.11 6.11 13.57
N ILE A 69 -26.89 6.29 13.03
CA ILE A 69 -25.74 6.68 13.83
C ILE A 69 -25.90 8.15 14.26
N LEU A 70 -25.79 8.39 15.56
CA LEU A 70 -26.16 9.65 16.23
C LEU A 70 -24.98 10.62 16.38
N SER A 71 -23.74 10.11 16.32
CA SER A 71 -22.49 10.87 16.39
C SER A 71 -21.44 10.28 15.44
N ASP A 72 -20.48 11.09 15.01
CA ASP A 72 -19.38 10.68 14.12
C ASP A 72 -18.31 9.79 14.78
N LEU A 73 -18.61 9.29 15.99
CA LEU A 73 -17.93 8.22 16.73
C LEU A 73 -18.57 6.83 16.45
N GLY A 74 -19.51 6.73 15.51
CA GLY A 74 -20.21 5.48 15.18
C GLY A 74 -21.33 5.07 16.15
N HIS A 75 -21.61 5.83 17.21
CA HIS A 75 -22.58 5.43 18.24
C HIS A 75 -24.04 5.46 17.77
N PHE A 76 -24.84 4.48 18.21
CA PHE A 76 -26.28 4.40 17.94
C PHE A 76 -27.12 4.01 19.16
N GLU A 77 -28.43 4.23 19.04
CA GLU A 77 -29.43 3.88 20.05
C GLU A 77 -30.73 3.38 19.41
N MET A 78 -31.35 2.38 20.04
CA MET A 78 -32.69 1.88 19.74
C MET A 78 -33.45 1.71 21.05
N ASN A 79 -34.64 2.31 21.17
CA ASN A 79 -35.47 2.21 22.36
C ASN A 79 -36.74 1.39 22.11
N ASP A 80 -37.32 0.84 23.18
CA ASP A 80 -38.58 0.07 23.19
C ASP A 80 -38.63 -1.11 22.18
N LEU A 81 -37.48 -1.76 21.97
CA LEU A 81 -37.33 -2.89 21.04
C LEU A 81 -38.04 -4.13 21.60
N ALA A 82 -39.13 -4.56 20.94
CA ALA A 82 -40.00 -5.64 21.42
C ALA A 82 -40.02 -6.84 20.44
N LEU A 83 -39.26 -7.88 20.78
CA LEU A 83 -39.05 -9.08 19.97
C LEU A 83 -39.81 -10.31 20.50
N VAL A 84 -39.90 -11.34 19.67
CA VAL A 84 -40.37 -12.70 20.02
C VAL A 84 -39.19 -13.70 20.07
N SER A 85 -38.02 -13.29 19.58
CA SER A 85 -36.79 -14.09 19.54
C SER A 85 -35.61 -13.26 20.09
N PRO A 86 -34.62 -13.86 20.76
CA PRO A 86 -33.44 -13.15 21.25
C PRO A 86 -32.47 -12.77 20.14
N TYR A 87 -32.58 -13.40 18.96
CA TYR A 87 -31.61 -13.23 17.88
C TYR A 87 -31.97 -12.08 16.94
N VAL A 88 -30.98 -11.24 16.64
CA VAL A 88 -31.08 -10.18 15.63
C VAL A 88 -29.88 -10.19 14.69
N GLN A 89 -30.10 -9.68 13.48
CA GLN A 89 -29.03 -9.17 12.63
C GLN A 89 -29.05 -7.65 12.69
N VAL A 90 -27.94 -7.03 13.08
CA VAL A 90 -27.75 -5.58 12.94
C VAL A 90 -27.03 -5.35 11.62
N LEU A 91 -27.59 -4.51 10.75
CA LEU A 91 -27.00 -4.10 9.47
C LEU A 91 -26.79 -2.60 9.47
N VAL A 92 -25.62 -2.15 9.00
CA VAL A 92 -25.24 -0.73 8.97
C VAL A 92 -24.74 -0.35 7.59
N ASP A 93 -25.34 0.66 6.97
CA ASP A 93 -25.00 1.17 5.65
C ASP A 93 -24.54 2.63 5.76
N GLY A 94 -23.26 2.92 5.45
CA GLY A 94 -22.64 4.20 5.82
C GLY A 94 -21.25 4.46 5.27
N PHE A 95 -20.81 5.71 5.43
CA PHE A 95 -19.42 6.14 5.22
C PHE A 95 -18.63 5.97 6.52
N TYR A 96 -17.32 5.72 6.41
CA TYR A 96 -16.45 5.41 7.55
C TYR A 96 -15.16 6.24 7.50
N PHE A 97 -14.47 6.36 8.63
CA PHE A 97 -13.08 6.81 8.66
C PHE A 97 -12.15 5.68 8.23
N ASN A 98 -11.29 5.94 7.25
CA ASN A 98 -10.29 5.03 6.69
C ASN A 98 -8.96 5.24 7.43
N GLU A 99 -8.66 4.33 8.34
CA GLU A 99 -7.51 4.34 9.24
C GLU A 99 -6.15 4.17 8.56
N VAL A 100 -6.12 3.62 7.33
CA VAL A 100 -4.88 3.47 6.54
C VAL A 100 -4.55 4.75 5.77
N THR A 101 -5.55 5.54 5.37
CA THR A 101 -5.32 6.81 4.63
C THR A 101 -5.42 8.06 5.50
N GLY A 102 -6.01 7.99 6.69
CA GLY A 102 -6.30 9.15 7.55
C GLY A 102 -7.49 9.98 7.08
N ALA A 103 -8.29 9.48 6.13
CA ALA A 103 -9.36 10.22 5.46
C ALA A 103 -10.75 9.61 5.70
N LEU A 104 -11.80 10.30 5.26
CA LEU A 104 -13.16 9.74 5.18
C LEU A 104 -13.35 8.97 3.86
N SER A 105 -14.08 7.87 3.91
CA SER A 105 -14.29 7.00 2.74
C SER A 105 -15.07 7.70 1.62
N ASN A 106 -14.68 7.46 0.38
CA ASN A 106 -15.31 8.02 -0.80
C ASN A 106 -16.58 7.25 -1.23
N SER A 107 -16.73 6.02 -0.72
CA SER A 107 -17.92 5.18 -0.91
C SER A 107 -18.46 4.68 0.43
N ARG A 108 -19.73 4.29 0.41
CA ARG A 108 -20.42 3.64 1.53
C ARG A 108 -20.20 2.13 1.47
N ILE A 109 -20.11 1.48 2.63
CA ILE A 109 -20.09 0.02 2.77
C ILE A 109 -21.26 -0.43 3.65
N THR A 110 -21.61 -1.71 3.56
CA THR A 110 -22.55 -2.36 4.51
C THR A 110 -21.79 -3.30 5.44
N LEU A 111 -21.74 -2.98 6.73
CA LEU A 111 -21.30 -3.90 7.78
C LEU A 111 -22.50 -4.59 8.45
N GLY A 112 -22.22 -5.68 9.17
CA GLY A 112 -23.26 -6.46 9.85
C GLY A 112 -22.75 -7.16 11.10
N ALA A 113 -23.68 -7.61 11.93
CA ALA A 113 -23.42 -8.45 13.10
C ALA A 113 -24.61 -9.40 13.32
N LEU A 114 -24.33 -10.66 13.67
CA LEU A 114 -25.30 -11.58 14.27
C LEU A 114 -25.14 -11.56 15.79
N VAL A 115 -26.27 -11.46 16.49
CA VAL A 115 -26.31 -11.07 17.91
C VAL A 115 -27.42 -11.80 18.65
N ASP A 116 -27.11 -12.31 19.86
CA ASP A 116 -28.09 -12.71 20.87
C ASP A 116 -28.24 -11.56 21.87
N ILE A 117 -29.38 -10.85 21.85
CA ILE A 117 -29.63 -9.72 22.75
C ILE A 117 -30.35 -10.14 24.04
N SER A 118 -30.38 -11.42 24.42
CA SER A 118 -31.05 -11.86 25.66
C SER A 118 -30.42 -11.21 26.90
N SER A 119 -29.13 -11.43 27.12
CA SER A 119 -28.37 -10.95 28.30
C SER A 119 -27.81 -9.55 28.14
N GLN A 120 -27.38 -9.15 26.93
CA GLN A 120 -26.67 -7.88 26.68
C GLN A 120 -27.59 -6.74 26.19
N ASN A 121 -27.18 -5.50 26.46
CA ASN A 121 -27.85 -4.26 26.03
C ASN A 121 -26.92 -3.34 25.19
N THR A 122 -25.67 -3.73 25.01
CA THR A 122 -24.68 -3.08 24.14
C THR A 122 -24.31 -4.06 23.03
N VAL A 123 -24.13 -3.57 21.80
CA VAL A 123 -23.84 -4.38 20.61
C VAL A 123 -22.99 -3.55 19.64
N ASN A 124 -21.74 -3.96 19.42
CA ASN A 124 -20.88 -3.33 18.41
C ASN A 124 -20.96 -4.05 17.06
N VAL A 125 -20.75 -3.29 15.99
CA VAL A 125 -20.71 -3.79 14.60
C VAL A 125 -19.37 -3.41 13.99
N ASN A 126 -18.59 -4.40 13.58
CA ASN A 126 -17.22 -4.24 13.09
C ASN A 126 -16.92 -5.24 11.95
N VAL A 127 -15.67 -5.31 11.47
CA VAL A 127 -15.31 -6.23 10.37
C VAL A 127 -15.34 -7.70 10.76
N ILE A 128 -14.99 -8.05 12.01
CA ILE A 128 -15.04 -9.43 12.51
C ILE A 128 -16.50 -9.88 12.58
N THR A 129 -17.40 -9.06 13.15
CA THR A 129 -18.84 -9.36 13.20
C THR A 129 -19.49 -9.45 11.83
N HIS A 130 -18.91 -8.82 10.80
CA HIS A 130 -19.42 -8.88 9.44
C HIS A 130 -18.99 -10.17 8.73
N LEU A 131 -17.71 -10.53 8.81
CA LEU A 131 -17.14 -11.74 8.21
C LEU A 131 -17.78 -13.01 8.78
N GLU A 132 -17.89 -13.10 10.11
CA GLU A 132 -18.30 -14.32 10.82
C GLU A 132 -19.74 -14.77 10.51
N GLN A 133 -20.62 -13.90 10.01
CA GLN A 133 -22.07 -14.11 10.02
C GLN A 133 -22.49 -15.42 9.33
N ARG A 134 -21.85 -15.72 8.21
CA ARG A 134 -22.05 -16.95 7.42
C ARG A 134 -21.60 -18.18 8.22
N ARG A 135 -20.39 -18.12 8.78
CA ARG A 135 -19.78 -19.20 9.57
C ARG A 135 -20.53 -19.49 10.86
N VAL A 136 -20.95 -18.47 11.60
CA VAL A 136 -21.81 -18.61 12.80
C VAL A 136 -23.10 -19.36 12.46
N LYS A 137 -23.75 -19.01 11.34
CA LYS A 137 -24.98 -19.66 10.88
C LYS A 137 -24.74 -21.09 10.37
N HIS A 138 -23.56 -21.40 9.82
CA HIS A 138 -23.15 -22.75 9.45
C HIS A 138 -22.98 -23.63 10.69
N LEU A 139 -22.17 -23.20 11.65
CA LEU A 139 -21.86 -23.93 12.88
C LEU A 139 -23.12 -24.21 13.73
N MET A 140 -24.10 -23.31 13.74
CA MET A 140 -25.39 -23.55 14.40
C MET A 140 -26.25 -24.61 13.69
N GLN A 141 -26.12 -24.79 12.37
CA GLN A 141 -26.78 -25.89 11.64
C GLN A 141 -26.11 -27.24 11.90
N GLU A 142 -24.80 -27.24 12.19
CA GLU A 142 -24.06 -28.41 12.68
C GLU A 142 -24.33 -28.73 14.17
N GLY A 143 -25.00 -27.83 14.89
CA GLY A 143 -25.49 -28.03 16.26
C GLY A 143 -24.71 -27.30 17.36
N ALA A 144 -23.80 -26.39 17.03
CA ALA A 144 -23.17 -25.51 18.02
C ALA A 144 -24.20 -24.55 18.63
N THR A 145 -24.01 -24.17 19.90
CA THR A 145 -24.79 -23.04 20.47
C THR A 145 -24.30 -21.71 19.90
N PHE A 146 -25.15 -20.68 19.93
CA PHE A 146 -24.82 -19.35 19.38
C PHE A 146 -23.47 -18.79 19.88
N VAL A 147 -23.21 -18.88 21.19
CA VAL A 147 -21.95 -18.40 21.80
C VAL A 147 -20.74 -19.23 21.37
N GLN A 148 -20.88 -20.55 21.21
CA GLN A 148 -19.81 -21.41 20.69
C GLN A 148 -19.52 -21.10 19.21
N ALA A 149 -20.57 -20.95 18.40
CA ALA A 149 -20.46 -20.61 16.98
C ALA A 149 -19.78 -19.25 16.78
N LYS A 150 -20.13 -18.24 17.60
CA LYS A 150 -19.48 -16.92 17.63
C LYS A 150 -17.99 -17.03 17.97
N LYS A 151 -17.63 -17.67 19.09
CA LYS A 151 -16.22 -17.82 19.51
C LYS A 151 -15.39 -18.59 18.48
N GLN A 152 -15.91 -19.69 17.96
CA GLN A 152 -15.22 -20.47 16.92
C GLN A 152 -15.02 -19.64 15.65
N ALA A 153 -16.08 -19.01 15.12
CA ALA A 153 -15.98 -18.22 13.89
C ALA A 153 -15.01 -17.03 14.03
N SER A 154 -15.02 -16.32 15.17
CA SER A 154 -14.06 -15.24 15.40
C SER A 154 -12.61 -15.76 15.52
N SER A 155 -12.41 -16.93 16.13
CA SER A 155 -11.08 -17.55 16.27
C SER A 155 -10.56 -18.16 14.95
N GLU A 156 -11.46 -18.59 14.07
CA GLU A 156 -11.14 -18.99 12.69
C GLU A 156 -10.71 -17.77 11.86
N ILE A 157 -11.42 -16.64 11.97
CA ILE A 157 -11.06 -15.37 11.33
C ILE A 157 -9.71 -14.84 11.83
N LEU A 158 -9.48 -14.81 13.15
CA LEU A 158 -8.21 -14.38 13.76
C LEU A 158 -7.02 -15.15 13.15
N ARG A 159 -7.09 -16.49 13.11
CA ARG A 159 -6.05 -17.34 12.52
C ARG A 159 -5.92 -17.17 11.00
N ALA A 160 -7.04 -17.07 10.27
CA ALA A 160 -7.05 -16.81 8.83
C ALA A 160 -6.44 -15.46 8.45
N PHE A 161 -6.45 -14.51 9.40
CA PHE A 161 -5.79 -13.21 9.27
C PHE A 161 -4.40 -13.13 9.90
N TYR A 162 -3.87 -14.23 10.47
CA TYR A 162 -2.59 -14.26 11.18
C TYR A 162 -2.50 -13.19 12.30
N ILE A 163 -3.59 -12.99 13.06
CA ILE A 163 -3.72 -12.02 14.14
C ILE A 163 -4.44 -12.71 15.30
N GLY A 164 -3.73 -13.05 16.36
CA GLY A 164 -4.27 -13.68 17.58
C GLY A 164 -4.85 -15.10 17.40
N GLU A 165 -5.35 -15.66 18.52
CA GLU A 165 -5.98 -16.99 18.55
C GLU A 165 -7.47 -16.97 18.91
N GLU A 166 -7.87 -16.16 19.89
CA GLU A 166 -9.23 -16.06 20.40
C GLU A 166 -9.47 -14.65 21.00
N LEU A 167 -10.70 -14.14 20.90
CA LEU A 167 -11.13 -12.90 21.56
C LEU A 167 -11.58 -13.17 23.00
N ASP A 168 -11.28 -12.26 23.93
CA ASP A 168 -11.98 -12.26 25.22
C ASP A 168 -13.45 -11.86 24.99
N GLY A 169 -14.39 -12.67 25.45
CA GLY A 169 -15.82 -12.53 25.13
C GLY A 169 -16.20 -12.94 23.71
N THR A 170 -16.84 -12.04 22.96
CA THR A 170 -17.33 -12.22 21.58
C THR A 170 -17.10 -10.96 20.74
N SER A 171 -17.01 -11.13 19.42
CA SER A 171 -16.76 -10.08 18.42
C SER A 171 -17.69 -8.86 18.48
N ASP A 172 -18.94 -9.04 18.90
CA ASP A 172 -19.98 -8.01 19.06
C ASP A 172 -19.90 -7.23 20.39
N ASN A 173 -18.94 -7.57 21.25
CA ASN A 173 -18.59 -6.82 22.45
C ASN A 173 -17.21 -6.13 22.34
N VAL A 174 -16.52 -6.21 21.19
CA VAL A 174 -15.23 -5.56 20.95
C VAL A 174 -15.42 -4.11 20.52
N SER A 175 -14.71 -3.16 21.13
CA SER A 175 -14.54 -1.79 20.62
C SER A 175 -13.08 -1.49 20.26
N LEU A 176 -12.87 -0.57 19.32
CA LEU A 176 -11.55 0.00 19.00
C LEU A 176 -10.96 0.86 20.13
N VAL A 177 -11.78 1.35 21.08
CA VAL A 177 -11.35 2.29 22.13
C VAL A 177 -11.15 1.64 23.51
N ASP A 178 -11.32 0.32 23.63
CA ASP A 178 -11.21 -0.42 24.92
C ASP A 178 -9.76 -0.65 25.39
N ASN A 179 -8.75 -0.11 24.69
CA ASN A 179 -7.30 -0.28 24.91
C ASN A 179 -6.88 -1.68 25.38
N ASN A 180 -7.09 -2.70 24.53
CA ASN A 180 -6.76 -4.09 24.80
C ASN A 180 -6.53 -4.92 23.53
N ASN A 181 -6.13 -6.19 23.69
CA ASN A 181 -5.80 -7.11 22.59
C ASN A 181 -6.98 -7.38 21.62
N ASN A 182 -8.24 -7.26 22.05
CA ASN A 182 -9.38 -7.35 21.12
C ASN A 182 -9.44 -6.11 20.21
N ALA A 183 -9.23 -4.91 20.77
CA ALA A 183 -9.16 -3.65 20.03
C ALA A 183 -8.00 -3.66 19.03
N ALA A 184 -6.82 -4.11 19.47
CA ALA A 184 -5.65 -4.33 18.64
C ALA A 184 -5.94 -5.27 17.46
N SER A 185 -6.54 -6.43 17.74
CA SER A 185 -6.86 -7.44 16.71
C SER A 185 -7.88 -6.94 15.69
N LEU A 186 -8.89 -6.18 16.15
CA LEU A 186 -9.87 -5.56 15.27
C LEU A 186 -9.22 -4.51 14.36
N LEU A 187 -8.36 -3.63 14.90
CA LEU A 187 -7.66 -2.61 14.12
C LEU A 187 -6.73 -3.25 13.07
N ALA A 188 -6.00 -4.29 13.46
CA ALA A 188 -5.09 -5.02 12.59
C ALA A 188 -5.82 -5.69 11.40
N ILE A 189 -6.90 -6.44 11.66
CA ILE A 189 -7.73 -7.07 10.62
C ILE A 189 -8.34 -6.00 9.69
N SER A 190 -8.86 -4.92 10.29
CA SER A 190 -9.51 -3.84 9.56
C SER A 190 -8.55 -3.06 8.64
N SER A 191 -7.31 -2.87 9.09
CA SER A 191 -6.25 -2.22 8.33
C SER A 191 -5.74 -3.13 7.22
N ALA A 192 -5.55 -4.42 7.51
CA ALA A 192 -5.16 -5.42 6.50
C ALA A 192 -6.18 -5.49 5.35
N LEU A 193 -7.48 -5.48 5.67
CA LEU A 193 -8.58 -5.43 4.70
C LEU A 193 -8.56 -4.19 3.80
N LEU A 194 -8.17 -3.03 4.33
CA LEU A 194 -8.01 -1.80 3.53
C LEU A 194 -6.80 -1.84 2.62
N ASN A 195 -5.65 -2.26 3.15
CA ASN A 195 -4.40 -2.29 2.39
C ASN A 195 -4.36 -3.44 1.35
N MET A 196 -5.34 -4.36 1.38
CA MET A 196 -5.63 -5.34 0.31
C MET A 196 -6.38 -4.76 -0.90
N VAL A 197 -6.90 -3.52 -0.85
CA VAL A 197 -7.79 -2.95 -1.88
C VAL A 197 -7.33 -1.60 -2.41
N SER A 198 -7.50 -1.39 -3.71
CA SER A 198 -7.15 -0.14 -4.41
C SER A 198 -8.15 1.01 -4.24
N SER A 199 -9.30 0.76 -3.58
CA SER A 199 -10.32 1.78 -3.32
C SER A 199 -11.29 1.37 -2.20
N ASP A 200 -11.91 2.36 -1.56
CA ASP A 200 -12.97 2.19 -0.55
C ASP A 200 -14.15 1.33 -1.05
N ALA A 201 -14.38 1.26 -2.37
CA ALA A 201 -15.48 0.51 -2.97
C ALA A 201 -15.18 -1.00 -3.06
N ALA A 202 -13.96 -1.36 -3.47
CA ALA A 202 -13.50 -2.74 -3.59
C ALA A 202 -13.43 -3.49 -2.24
N LEU A 203 -13.46 -2.76 -1.12
CA LEU A 203 -13.62 -3.33 0.22
C LEU A 203 -14.92 -4.15 0.35
N THR A 204 -16.03 -3.73 -0.28
CA THR A 204 -17.32 -4.47 -0.19
C THR A 204 -17.25 -5.84 -0.87
N GLU A 205 -16.59 -5.91 -2.03
CA GLU A 205 -16.37 -7.15 -2.77
C GLU A 205 -15.41 -8.08 -2.00
N THR A 206 -14.33 -7.52 -1.47
CA THR A 206 -13.34 -8.26 -0.66
C THR A 206 -13.99 -8.86 0.60
N LEU A 207 -14.74 -8.06 1.37
CA LEU A 207 -15.51 -8.55 2.54
C LEU A 207 -16.48 -9.68 2.16
N SER A 208 -17.22 -9.52 1.05
CA SER A 208 -18.18 -10.55 0.61
C SER A 208 -17.50 -11.84 0.14
N SER A 209 -16.33 -11.75 -0.49
CA SER A 209 -15.54 -12.92 -0.93
C SER A 209 -14.98 -13.69 0.27
N LEU A 210 -14.30 -13.00 1.18
CA LEU A 210 -13.67 -13.61 2.35
C LEU A 210 -14.72 -14.24 3.28
N ALA A 211 -15.84 -13.54 3.53
CA ALA A 211 -16.96 -14.08 4.31
C ALA A 211 -17.60 -15.33 3.69
N GLN A 212 -17.56 -15.48 2.36
CA GLN A 212 -18.05 -16.66 1.65
C GLN A 212 -17.05 -17.82 1.72
N GLN A 213 -15.74 -17.55 1.68
CA GLN A 213 -14.71 -18.60 1.78
C GLN A 213 -14.75 -19.30 3.14
N ILE A 214 -14.75 -18.52 4.24
CA ILE A 214 -14.74 -19.06 5.61
C ILE A 214 -16.03 -19.78 6.03
N GLU A 215 -17.10 -19.78 5.21
CA GLU A 215 -18.43 -20.27 5.60
C GLU A 215 -18.41 -21.77 5.99
N SER A 216 -17.70 -22.61 5.25
CA SER A 216 -17.73 -24.07 5.39
C SER A 216 -16.74 -24.65 6.41
N ASP A 217 -15.57 -24.06 6.57
CA ASP A 217 -14.45 -24.63 7.34
C ASP A 217 -13.61 -23.60 8.10
N GLY A 218 -13.94 -22.30 8.00
CA GLY A 218 -13.16 -21.22 8.59
C GLY A 218 -11.88 -20.86 7.82
N ALA A 219 -11.61 -21.49 6.66
CA ALA A 219 -10.38 -21.28 5.90
C ALA A 219 -10.53 -20.22 4.79
N LEU A 220 -9.38 -19.73 4.31
CA LEU A 220 -9.27 -18.88 3.12
C LEU A 220 -8.51 -19.61 2.01
N SER A 221 -8.66 -19.13 0.79
CA SER A 221 -7.82 -19.57 -0.33
C SER A 221 -6.36 -19.21 -0.09
N GLU A 222 -5.44 -19.99 -0.66
CA GLU A 222 -3.99 -19.74 -0.62
C GLU A 222 -3.67 -18.33 -1.17
N ALA A 223 -4.34 -17.92 -2.25
CA ALA A 223 -4.17 -16.60 -2.86
C ALA A 223 -4.58 -15.45 -1.93
N ASP A 224 -5.74 -15.53 -1.28
CA ASP A 224 -6.17 -14.48 -0.33
C ASP A 224 -5.36 -14.53 0.98
N SER A 225 -4.90 -15.71 1.40
CA SER A 225 -3.99 -15.85 2.55
C SER A 225 -2.67 -15.13 2.30
N GLU A 226 -2.07 -15.28 1.12
CA GLU A 226 -0.87 -14.53 0.74
C GLU A 226 -1.13 -13.03 0.56
N ARG A 227 -2.29 -12.62 0.01
CA ARG A 227 -2.68 -11.20 -0.03
C ARG A 227 -2.78 -10.59 1.36
N ILE A 228 -3.33 -11.32 2.34
CA ILE A 228 -3.39 -10.85 3.74
C ILE A 228 -1.98 -10.73 4.35
N LYS A 229 -1.10 -11.73 4.16
CA LYS A 229 0.29 -11.65 4.64
C LYS A 229 1.04 -10.46 4.03
N GLN A 230 0.92 -10.25 2.71
CA GLN A 230 1.54 -9.11 2.02
C GLN A 230 0.98 -7.77 2.50
N SER A 231 -0.33 -7.72 2.75
CA SER A 231 -1.00 -6.55 3.32
C SER A 231 -0.45 -6.23 4.71
N ILE A 232 -0.48 -7.18 5.65
CA ILE A 232 0.02 -7.00 7.03
C ILE A 232 1.50 -6.59 7.04
N ARG A 233 2.34 -7.22 6.21
CA ARG A 233 3.77 -6.90 6.05
C ARG A 233 4.06 -5.50 5.50
N SER A 234 3.07 -4.81 4.93
CA SER A 234 3.21 -3.46 4.35
C SER A 234 2.42 -2.38 5.09
N LEU A 235 1.69 -2.72 6.16
CA LEU A 235 1.03 -1.75 7.02
C LEU A 235 2.07 -0.92 7.81
N ASN A 236 1.93 0.41 7.77
CA ASN A 236 2.64 1.31 8.67
C ASN A 236 1.84 1.43 9.99
N MET A 237 2.05 0.49 10.92
CA MET A 237 1.24 0.33 12.14
C MET A 237 1.15 1.62 12.99
N GLU A 238 2.27 2.32 13.13
CA GLU A 238 2.38 3.58 13.87
C GLU A 238 1.50 4.68 13.25
N TYR A 239 1.57 4.86 11.92
CA TYR A 239 0.73 5.82 11.19
C TYR A 239 -0.76 5.48 11.27
N ILE A 240 -1.12 4.20 11.30
CA ILE A 240 -2.51 3.74 11.47
C ILE A 240 -3.02 4.06 12.89
N ALA A 241 -2.20 3.82 13.92
CA ALA A 241 -2.54 4.21 15.29
C ALA A 241 -2.71 5.74 15.41
N ASP A 242 -1.78 6.52 14.87
CA ASP A 242 -1.85 8.00 14.88
C ASP A 242 -3.08 8.54 14.12
N ASN A 243 -3.45 7.94 12.99
CA ASN A 243 -4.68 8.29 12.26
C ASN A 243 -5.92 8.09 13.14
N VAL A 244 -6.01 6.96 13.85
CA VAL A 244 -7.15 6.67 14.74
C VAL A 244 -7.14 7.61 15.96
N VAL A 245 -6.01 7.75 16.65
CA VAL A 245 -5.85 8.66 17.81
C VAL A 245 -6.24 10.10 17.43
N THR A 246 -5.75 10.60 16.29
CA THR A 246 -6.06 11.94 15.79
C THR A 246 -7.54 12.08 15.45
N ARG A 247 -8.14 11.08 14.78
CA ARG A 247 -9.57 11.09 14.44
C ARG A 247 -10.47 11.16 15.67
N TYR A 248 -10.17 10.40 16.72
CA TYR A 248 -10.96 10.46 17.96
C TYR A 248 -10.72 11.78 18.71
N ARG A 249 -9.48 12.29 18.74
CA ARG A 249 -9.15 13.60 19.33
C ARG A 249 -9.91 14.76 18.68
N ASP A 250 -9.99 14.80 17.35
CA ASP A 250 -10.76 15.79 16.59
C ASP A 250 -12.27 15.72 16.88
N LEU A 251 -12.77 14.54 17.29
CA LEU A 251 -14.14 14.33 17.75
C LEU A 251 -14.34 14.63 19.25
N GLY A 252 -13.30 15.08 19.95
CA GLY A 252 -13.33 15.45 21.37
C GLY A 252 -13.10 14.30 22.35
N MET A 253 -12.50 13.20 21.90
CA MET A 253 -12.21 12.00 22.70
C MET A 253 -10.74 11.63 22.57
N GLU A 254 -9.95 11.77 23.63
CA GLU A 254 -8.61 11.14 23.67
C GLU A 254 -8.79 9.62 23.82
N VAL A 255 -8.09 8.85 23.01
CA VAL A 255 -8.05 7.38 23.03
C VAL A 255 -6.60 6.92 23.05
N GLU A 256 -6.36 5.76 23.63
CA GLU A 256 -5.06 5.09 23.64
C GLU A 256 -5.21 3.82 22.78
N ILE A 257 -4.45 3.75 21.69
CA ILE A 257 -4.44 2.59 20.80
C ILE A 257 -3.29 1.68 21.24
N PRO A 258 -3.56 0.41 21.61
CA PRO A 258 -2.53 -0.53 22.02
C PRO A 258 -1.61 -0.87 20.85
N ASP A 259 -0.34 -1.18 21.14
CA ASP A 259 0.57 -1.68 20.12
C ASP A 259 0.05 -3.03 19.60
N PHE A 260 -0.33 -3.06 18.32
CA PHE A 260 -0.92 -4.23 17.69
C PHE A 260 0.12 -5.13 17.00
N LEU A 261 1.42 -4.81 17.16
CA LEU A 261 2.50 -5.79 16.99
C LEU A 261 2.39 -6.94 18.01
N ASP A 262 1.86 -6.68 19.21
CA ASP A 262 1.67 -7.70 20.27
C ASP A 262 0.57 -8.74 19.96
N VAL A 263 -0.31 -8.49 18.98
CA VAL A 263 -1.39 -9.43 18.59
C VAL A 263 -1.18 -10.08 17.23
N ILE A 264 -0.31 -9.54 16.38
CA ILE A 264 0.26 -10.31 15.27
C ILE A 264 1.27 -11.27 15.91
N PRO A 265 1.17 -12.60 15.73
CA PRO A 265 2.15 -13.52 16.26
C PRO A 265 3.43 -13.42 15.43
N ILE A 266 4.25 -12.42 15.73
CA ILE A 266 5.63 -12.26 15.23
C ILE A 266 6.47 -13.49 15.65
N ASP A 267 6.04 -14.23 16.68
CA ASP A 267 6.60 -15.52 17.09
C ASP A 267 6.10 -16.75 16.27
N GLU A 268 5.08 -16.63 15.40
CA GLU A 268 4.72 -17.65 14.39
C GLU A 268 5.03 -17.21 12.94
N ILE A 269 5.06 -15.90 12.66
CA ILE A 269 5.70 -15.33 11.47
C ILE A 269 7.09 -14.82 11.88
N THR A 270 7.94 -15.70 12.40
CA THR A 270 9.28 -15.28 12.83
C THR A 270 10.08 -14.78 11.64
N GLU A 271 10.86 -13.73 11.89
CA GLU A 271 11.86 -13.26 10.93
C GLU A 271 13.01 -14.27 10.73
N GLN A 272 13.06 -15.34 11.55
CA GLN A 272 13.97 -16.47 11.41
C GLN A 272 13.45 -17.54 10.43
N ASP A 273 12.13 -17.72 10.30
CA ASP A 273 11.54 -18.76 9.44
C ASP A 273 11.37 -18.31 7.99
N PHE A 274 11.11 -17.02 7.74
CA PHE A 274 10.85 -16.55 6.37
C PHE A 274 12.08 -16.58 5.46
N PHE A 275 13.31 -16.36 5.94
CA PHE A 275 14.50 -16.34 5.07
C PHE A 275 15.32 -17.64 5.14
N THR A 276 14.63 -18.80 5.09
CA THR A 276 15.25 -20.12 5.30
C THR A 276 15.58 -20.89 4.01
N THR A 277 14.91 -20.62 2.88
CA THR A 277 15.15 -21.28 1.59
C THR A 277 15.48 -20.28 0.47
N GLU A 278 15.98 -20.76 -0.67
CA GLU A 278 16.22 -19.88 -1.82
C GLU A 278 14.92 -19.32 -2.41
N GLU A 279 13.80 -20.04 -2.32
CA GLU A 279 12.51 -19.60 -2.86
C GLU A 279 11.97 -18.39 -2.10
N ASP A 280 12.16 -18.32 -0.78
CA ASP A 280 11.65 -17.20 0.01
C ASP A 280 12.35 -15.88 -0.36
N PHE A 281 13.66 -15.93 -0.62
CA PHE A 281 14.40 -14.79 -1.16
C PHE A 281 13.88 -14.41 -2.55
N ILE A 282 13.55 -15.38 -3.42
CA ILE A 282 12.98 -15.14 -4.75
C ILE A 282 11.62 -14.44 -4.66
N VAL A 283 10.72 -14.93 -3.80
CA VAL A 283 9.39 -14.34 -3.55
C VAL A 283 9.52 -12.94 -2.96
N ALA A 284 10.38 -12.76 -1.95
CA ALA A 284 10.63 -11.46 -1.32
C ALA A 284 11.24 -10.45 -2.30
N TYR A 285 12.17 -10.88 -3.16
CA TYR A 285 12.74 -10.05 -4.22
C TYR A 285 11.70 -9.68 -5.29
N GLY A 286 10.84 -10.62 -5.69
CA GLY A 286 9.71 -10.35 -6.57
C GLY A 286 8.77 -9.28 -6.01
N ALA A 287 8.46 -9.35 -4.71
CA ALA A 287 7.64 -8.34 -4.03
C ALA A 287 8.36 -6.97 -3.91
N ALA A 288 9.66 -6.96 -3.60
CA ALA A 288 10.46 -5.72 -3.55
C ALA A 288 10.57 -5.05 -4.93
N VAL A 289 10.74 -5.84 -5.99
CA VAL A 289 10.71 -5.37 -7.38
C VAL A 289 9.30 -4.90 -7.79
N LYS A 290 8.21 -5.51 -7.29
CA LYS A 290 6.85 -4.97 -7.47
C LYS A 290 6.72 -3.57 -6.86
N SER A 291 7.14 -3.40 -5.61
CA SER A 291 7.18 -2.10 -4.93
C SER A 291 8.01 -1.07 -5.71
N PHE A 292 9.13 -1.50 -6.32
CA PHE A 292 9.98 -0.64 -7.15
C PHE A 292 9.31 -0.16 -8.45
N TYR A 293 8.48 -0.98 -9.13
CA TYR A 293 7.67 -0.49 -10.27
C TYR A 293 6.74 0.64 -9.85
N GLU A 294 6.06 0.49 -8.71
CA GLU A 294 5.09 1.48 -8.22
C GLU A 294 5.77 2.78 -7.81
N TYR A 295 6.91 2.68 -7.11
CA TYR A 295 7.71 3.84 -6.75
C TYR A 295 8.24 4.57 -7.98
N TYR A 296 8.87 3.86 -8.93
CA TYR A 296 9.44 4.49 -10.12
C TYR A 296 8.39 5.19 -10.97
N GLN A 297 7.22 4.57 -11.18
CA GLN A 297 6.15 5.18 -11.96
C GLN A 297 5.64 6.47 -11.31
N ALA A 298 5.50 6.50 -9.98
CA ALA A 298 5.16 7.72 -9.26
C ALA A 298 6.28 8.76 -9.32
N PHE A 299 7.55 8.35 -9.17
CA PHE A 299 8.71 9.23 -9.26
C PHE A 299 8.86 9.89 -10.63
N ALA A 300 8.75 9.11 -11.72
CA ALA A 300 8.87 9.61 -13.08
C ALA A 300 7.75 10.60 -13.44
N VAL A 301 6.50 10.33 -13.04
CA VAL A 301 5.40 11.30 -13.22
C VAL A 301 5.63 12.56 -12.38
N PHE A 302 6.01 12.42 -11.11
CA PHE A 302 6.25 13.55 -10.22
C PHE A 302 7.38 14.45 -10.75
N GLU A 303 8.51 13.87 -11.14
CA GLU A 303 9.67 14.59 -11.65
C GLU A 303 9.38 15.26 -13.00
N ALA A 304 8.75 14.55 -13.94
CA ALA A 304 8.41 15.11 -15.25
C ALA A 304 7.36 16.24 -15.16
N ALA A 305 6.41 16.13 -14.22
CA ALA A 305 5.46 17.20 -13.90
C ALA A 305 6.17 18.41 -13.28
N TYR A 306 7.06 18.17 -12.31
CA TYR A 306 7.85 19.22 -11.65
C TYR A 306 8.79 19.95 -12.61
N ALA A 307 9.41 19.23 -13.55
CA ALA A 307 10.44 19.73 -14.46
C ALA A 307 9.90 20.13 -15.86
N HIS A 308 8.58 20.21 -16.01
CA HIS A 308 7.85 20.65 -17.21
C HIS A 308 8.22 19.90 -18.50
N THR A 309 8.36 18.58 -18.42
CA THR A 309 8.57 17.69 -19.59
C THR A 309 7.30 16.93 -19.99
N VAL A 310 6.25 17.00 -19.17
CA VAL A 310 4.87 16.62 -19.50
C VAL A 310 3.89 17.73 -19.13
N ASP A 311 2.75 17.81 -19.83
CA ASP A 311 1.66 18.69 -19.44
C ASP A 311 0.80 18.03 -18.35
N ALA A 312 1.19 18.25 -17.10
CA ALA A 312 0.42 17.85 -15.92
C ALA A 312 -0.51 18.99 -15.41
N SER A 313 -0.67 20.10 -16.15
CA SER A 313 -1.37 21.31 -15.67
C SER A 313 -2.87 21.10 -15.41
N THR A 314 -3.47 20.08 -16.03
CA THR A 314 -4.88 19.70 -15.85
C THR A 314 -5.06 18.40 -15.05
N ASN A 315 -3.97 17.74 -14.63
CA ASN A 315 -4.03 16.50 -13.87
C ASN A 315 -4.31 16.79 -12.38
N PRO A 316 -5.37 16.23 -11.77
CA PRO A 316 -5.79 16.59 -10.40
C PRO A 316 -4.80 16.14 -9.32
N THR A 317 -3.92 15.18 -9.59
CA THR A 317 -2.87 14.71 -8.68
C THR A 317 -1.64 15.61 -8.75
N TYR A 318 -1.25 16.05 -9.95
CA TYR A 318 0.05 16.70 -10.19
C TYR A 318 0.01 18.20 -10.55
N PHE A 319 -1.16 18.83 -10.67
CA PHE A 319 -1.24 20.26 -11.03
C PHE A 319 -0.51 21.19 -10.03
N GLU A 320 -0.56 20.91 -8.72
CA GLU A 320 0.20 21.70 -7.73
C GLU A 320 1.71 21.51 -7.90
N ILE A 321 2.15 20.30 -8.27
CA ILE A 321 3.55 19.95 -8.49
C ILE A 321 4.08 20.69 -9.72
N ALA A 322 3.35 20.64 -10.84
CA ALA A 322 3.69 21.37 -12.06
C ALA A 322 3.59 22.89 -11.91
N GLY A 323 2.66 23.40 -11.09
CA GLY A 323 2.54 24.81 -10.76
C GLY A 323 3.50 25.29 -9.67
N HIS A 324 4.34 24.41 -9.11
CA HIS A 324 5.20 24.63 -7.93
C HIS A 324 4.47 25.34 -6.77
N GLN A 325 3.23 24.92 -6.50
CA GLN A 325 2.29 25.56 -5.58
C GLN A 325 1.88 24.64 -4.41
N PHE A 326 2.72 23.66 -4.09
CA PHE A 326 2.53 22.69 -3.03
C PHE A 326 3.28 23.04 -1.74
N ALA A 327 2.78 22.54 -0.61
CA ALA A 327 3.32 22.72 0.75
C ALA A 327 3.82 21.37 1.33
N PRO A 328 4.50 21.35 2.49
CA PRO A 328 4.91 20.10 3.17
C PRO A 328 3.76 19.10 3.43
N THR A 329 2.52 19.56 3.50
CA THR A 329 1.31 18.74 3.70
C THR A 329 0.72 18.14 2.39
N ASN A 330 1.35 18.36 1.23
CA ASN A 330 0.83 17.89 -0.05
C ASN A 330 0.86 16.36 -0.17
N THR A 331 -0.30 15.76 -0.50
CA THR A 331 -0.50 14.31 -0.53
C THR A 331 0.44 13.56 -1.50
N PRO A 332 0.60 13.96 -2.78
CA PRO A 332 1.63 13.40 -3.66
C PRO A 332 3.04 13.35 -3.07
N VAL A 333 3.51 14.41 -2.40
CA VAL A 333 4.85 14.45 -1.79
C VAL A 333 4.98 13.41 -0.67
N PHE A 334 3.97 13.29 0.20
CA PHE A 334 3.96 12.28 1.27
C PHE A 334 3.84 10.86 0.70
N GLN A 335 2.95 10.62 -0.27
CA GLN A 335 2.78 9.30 -0.90
C GLN A 335 4.04 8.82 -1.61
N LEU A 336 4.78 9.72 -2.28
CA LEU A 336 6.04 9.37 -2.93
C LEU A 336 7.12 9.01 -1.91
N TRP A 337 7.21 9.72 -0.78
CA TRP A 337 8.11 9.40 0.33
C TRP A 337 7.80 8.03 0.95
N VAL A 338 6.52 7.76 1.26
CA VAL A 338 6.07 6.48 1.83
C VAL A 338 6.35 5.32 0.89
N LYS A 339 6.06 5.45 -0.42
CA LYS A 339 6.45 4.43 -1.41
C LYS A 339 7.96 4.21 -1.43
N ALA A 340 8.75 5.29 -1.46
CA ALA A 340 10.20 5.19 -1.49
C ALA A 340 10.76 4.42 -0.27
N TYR A 341 10.39 4.83 0.95
CA TYR A 341 10.90 4.20 2.17
C TYR A 341 10.37 2.79 2.40
N GLY A 342 9.15 2.47 1.95
CA GLY A 342 8.65 1.10 1.88
C GLY A 342 9.54 0.22 0.99
N THR A 343 9.81 0.65 -0.24
CA THR A 343 10.69 -0.09 -1.16
C THR A 343 12.13 -0.22 -0.62
N VAL A 344 12.67 0.85 -0.01
CA VAL A 344 13.99 0.82 0.65
C VAL A 344 14.01 -0.20 1.79
N ARG A 345 12.98 -0.24 2.66
CA ARG A 345 12.91 -1.22 3.76
C ARG A 345 12.94 -2.66 3.23
N MET A 346 12.22 -2.95 2.14
CA MET A 346 12.20 -4.29 1.52
C MET A 346 13.56 -4.69 0.96
N PHE A 347 14.26 -3.83 0.22
CA PHE A 347 15.60 -4.16 -0.29
C PHE A 347 16.67 -4.18 0.82
N SER A 348 16.57 -3.32 1.84
CA SER A 348 17.47 -3.37 3.00
C SER A 348 17.34 -4.70 3.77
N LEU A 349 16.13 -5.24 3.90
CA LEU A 349 15.88 -6.55 4.51
C LEU A 349 16.50 -7.69 3.69
N LEU A 350 16.37 -7.63 2.35
CA LEU A 350 16.99 -8.59 1.43
C LEU A 350 18.53 -8.58 1.48
N VAL A 351 19.15 -7.41 1.67
CA VAL A 351 20.58 -7.29 1.96
C VAL A 351 20.90 -7.92 3.32
N GLN A 352 20.24 -7.46 4.39
CA GLN A 352 20.52 -7.86 5.77
C GLN A 352 20.46 -9.37 6.00
N LYS A 353 19.46 -10.06 5.43
CA LYS A 353 19.30 -11.51 5.59
C LYS A 353 20.05 -12.32 4.53
N GLY A 354 20.37 -11.73 3.37
CA GLY A 354 20.96 -12.43 2.21
C GLY A 354 22.49 -12.34 2.11
N GLU A 355 23.10 -11.25 2.57
CA GLU A 355 24.55 -11.05 2.48
C GLU A 355 25.31 -12.02 3.40
N GLY A 356 26.28 -12.76 2.85
CA GLY A 356 27.08 -13.73 3.62
C GLY A 356 26.35 -15.05 3.95
N SER A 357 25.12 -15.23 3.47
CA SER A 357 24.35 -16.47 3.61
C SER A 357 25.09 -17.69 3.00
N GLN A 358 24.69 -18.90 3.36
CA GLN A 358 25.15 -20.12 2.67
C GLN A 358 24.28 -20.48 1.45
N LEU A 359 23.13 -19.82 1.30
CA LEU A 359 22.28 -19.91 0.12
C LEU A 359 22.88 -19.07 -1.02
N THR A 360 22.96 -19.63 -2.22
CA THR A 360 23.63 -18.98 -3.36
C THR A 360 22.75 -17.86 -3.93
N MET A 361 21.47 -18.16 -4.12
CA MET A 361 20.48 -17.19 -4.62
C MET A 361 20.26 -16.03 -3.64
N ALA A 362 20.30 -16.28 -2.32
CA ALA A 362 20.19 -15.22 -1.31
C ALA A 362 21.32 -14.17 -1.44
N ASN A 363 22.56 -14.63 -1.64
CA ASN A 363 23.70 -13.75 -1.88
C ASN A 363 23.61 -13.01 -3.23
N GLU A 364 23.05 -13.63 -4.26
CA GLU A 364 22.78 -12.96 -5.53
C GLU A 364 21.71 -11.87 -5.37
N ILE A 365 20.63 -12.17 -4.67
CA ILE A 365 19.53 -11.25 -4.38
C ILE A 365 19.97 -10.08 -3.51
N ALA A 366 20.86 -10.28 -2.52
CA ALA A 366 21.50 -9.18 -1.80
C ALA A 366 22.29 -8.23 -2.73
N ARG A 367 23.05 -8.78 -3.71
CA ARG A 367 23.76 -7.97 -4.73
C ARG A 367 22.79 -7.21 -5.65
N TYR A 368 21.67 -7.83 -6.03
CA TYR A 368 20.61 -7.16 -6.78
C TYR A 368 19.95 -6.05 -5.95
N ALA A 369 19.70 -6.29 -4.66
CA ALA A 369 19.09 -5.35 -3.73
C ALA A 369 19.97 -4.12 -3.44
N HIS A 370 21.29 -4.27 -3.23
CA HIS A 370 22.21 -3.12 -3.14
C HIS A 370 22.12 -2.20 -4.37
N THR A 371 21.95 -2.78 -5.56
CA THR A 371 21.85 -2.01 -6.80
C THR A 371 20.54 -1.21 -6.88
N HIS A 372 19.43 -1.78 -6.40
CA HIS A 372 18.16 -1.07 -6.28
C HIS A 372 18.19 0.02 -5.20
N LEU A 373 18.85 -0.22 -4.05
CA LEU A 373 19.09 0.80 -3.03
C LEU A 373 19.91 1.97 -3.60
N GLY A 374 20.92 1.69 -4.42
CA GLY A 374 21.66 2.70 -5.18
C GLY A 374 20.75 3.61 -6.03
N TYR A 375 19.82 3.02 -6.78
CA TYR A 375 18.81 3.78 -7.52
C TYR A 375 17.90 4.59 -6.60
N LEU A 376 17.28 3.94 -5.61
CA LEU A 376 16.27 4.52 -4.71
C LEU A 376 16.82 5.75 -3.99
N TYR A 377 17.95 5.62 -3.32
CA TYR A 377 18.56 6.75 -2.63
C TYR A 377 18.94 7.86 -3.62
N TRP A 378 19.43 7.54 -4.83
CA TRP A 378 19.70 8.57 -5.84
C TRP A 378 18.45 9.36 -6.24
N SER A 379 17.32 8.70 -6.51
CA SER A 379 16.07 9.38 -6.91
C SER A 379 15.45 10.16 -5.75
N MET A 380 15.55 9.65 -4.51
CA MET A 380 15.12 10.35 -3.31
C MET A 380 15.99 11.58 -3.01
N MET A 381 17.32 11.46 -3.07
CA MET A 381 18.25 12.60 -2.87
C MET A 381 18.11 13.64 -4.00
N THR A 382 17.72 13.21 -5.21
CA THR A 382 17.36 14.10 -6.32
C THR A 382 16.14 14.99 -6.01
N LEU A 383 15.23 14.58 -5.13
CA LEU A 383 14.09 15.41 -4.70
C LEU A 383 14.32 16.12 -3.36
N TRP A 384 14.75 15.40 -2.33
CA TRP A 384 14.79 15.91 -0.95
C TRP A 384 16.19 16.30 -0.43
N GLY A 385 17.25 15.97 -1.17
CA GLY A 385 18.64 16.24 -0.77
C GLY A 385 19.12 15.26 0.31
N ASP A 386 19.66 15.78 1.42
CA ASP A 386 20.01 14.96 2.59
C ASP A 386 18.75 14.26 3.14
N ILE A 387 18.81 12.96 3.46
CA ILE A 387 17.63 12.15 3.86
C ILE A 387 18.04 11.04 4.84
N PRO A 388 17.13 10.48 5.64
CA PRO A 388 17.51 9.38 6.52
C PRO A 388 17.99 8.14 5.76
N TYR A 389 19.09 7.55 6.21
CA TYR A 389 19.65 6.31 5.66
C TYR A 389 19.23 5.11 6.52
N LEU A 390 18.49 4.18 5.91
CA LEU A 390 18.20 2.86 6.49
C LEU A 390 19.37 1.92 6.16
N ASP A 391 20.36 1.87 7.07
CA ASP A 391 21.47 0.91 7.02
C ASP A 391 20.95 -0.53 7.15
N PRO A 392 21.12 -1.40 6.13
CA PRO A 392 20.75 -2.81 6.22
C PRO A 392 21.34 -3.52 7.44
N ALA A 393 22.59 -3.19 7.83
CA ALA A 393 23.27 -3.85 8.94
C ALA A 393 22.72 -3.45 10.32
N GLN A 394 21.83 -2.45 10.39
CA GLN A 394 21.22 -1.95 11.63
C GLN A 394 19.68 -1.88 11.56
N LEU A 395 19.05 -2.44 10.52
CA LEU A 395 17.66 -2.21 10.14
C LEU A 395 16.62 -2.38 11.28
N ASP A 396 16.88 -3.33 12.17
CA ASP A 396 16.02 -3.68 13.32
C ASP A 396 16.07 -2.63 14.44
N ASN A 397 17.17 -1.88 14.52
CA ASN A 397 17.42 -0.82 15.51
C ASN A 397 16.97 0.57 15.02
N ILE A 398 16.53 0.69 13.76
CA ILE A 398 16.23 1.98 13.12
C ILE A 398 14.75 2.32 13.27
N ILE A 399 14.46 3.22 14.20
CA ILE A 399 13.11 3.73 14.52
C ILE A 399 12.88 5.07 13.80
N THR A 400 13.48 6.16 14.31
CA THR A 400 13.35 7.54 13.77
C THR A 400 14.72 8.15 13.44
N PRO A 401 15.40 7.67 12.37
CA PRO A 401 16.74 8.12 12.01
C PRO A 401 16.77 9.60 11.55
N PRO A 402 17.83 10.37 11.90
CA PRO A 402 18.01 11.73 11.39
C PRO A 402 18.43 11.73 9.91
N ARG A 403 18.33 12.90 9.27
CA ARG A 403 18.82 13.11 7.89
C ARG A 403 20.33 12.86 7.81
N THR A 404 20.73 11.97 6.92
CA THR A 404 22.13 11.68 6.56
C THR A 404 22.50 12.47 5.30
N ARG A 405 23.74 12.95 5.22
CA ARG A 405 24.17 13.81 4.10
C ARG A 405 24.28 13.01 2.81
N MET A 406 23.86 13.59 1.68
CA MET A 406 23.87 12.95 0.36
C MET A 406 25.22 12.28 0.05
N ILE A 407 26.33 13.02 0.23
CA ILE A 407 27.69 12.51 -0.01
C ILE A 407 28.09 11.33 0.90
N ASP A 408 27.58 11.30 2.13
CA ASP A 408 27.86 10.22 3.07
C ASP A 408 27.08 8.96 2.65
N ILE A 409 25.82 9.11 2.23
CA ILE A 409 25.00 8.03 1.65
C ILE A 409 25.65 7.44 0.39
N LEU A 410 26.15 8.29 -0.52
CA LEU A 410 26.89 7.83 -1.71
C LEU A 410 28.13 6.99 -1.33
N SER A 411 28.83 7.37 -0.26
CA SER A 411 30.00 6.65 0.25
C SER A 411 29.65 5.29 0.88
N TYR A 412 28.44 5.13 1.42
CA TYR A 412 27.96 3.87 1.99
C TYR A 412 27.45 2.90 0.92
N LEU A 413 26.77 3.41 -0.12
CA LEU A 413 26.18 2.58 -1.17
C LEU A 413 27.19 2.08 -2.21
N THR A 414 28.11 2.94 -2.65
CA THR A 414 28.97 2.61 -3.80
C THR A 414 29.87 1.39 -3.62
N PRO A 415 30.49 1.08 -2.44
CA PRO A 415 31.36 -0.08 -2.31
C PRO A 415 30.66 -1.43 -2.53
N SER A 416 29.45 -1.61 -2.00
CA SER A 416 28.69 -2.85 -2.17
C SER A 416 28.17 -3.03 -3.60
N ILE A 417 27.88 -1.93 -4.32
CA ILE A 417 27.48 -1.98 -5.73
C ILE A 417 28.72 -2.25 -6.62
N GLU A 418 29.91 -1.73 -6.28
CA GLU A 418 31.18 -2.08 -6.93
C GLU A 418 31.54 -3.56 -6.73
N ALA A 419 31.24 -4.14 -5.56
CA ALA A 419 31.37 -5.58 -5.31
C ALA A 419 30.32 -6.38 -6.11
N ALA A 420 29.06 -5.94 -6.14
CA ALA A 420 28.02 -6.57 -6.95
C ALA A 420 28.39 -6.61 -8.45
N ALA A 421 28.93 -5.53 -9.00
CA ALA A 421 29.41 -5.42 -10.38
C ALA A 421 30.61 -6.35 -10.72
N GLN A 422 31.25 -6.99 -9.74
CA GLN A 422 32.30 -8.00 -9.97
C GLN A 422 31.74 -9.43 -10.00
N HIS A 423 30.59 -9.68 -9.38
CA HIS A 423 29.99 -11.01 -9.24
C HIS A 423 28.78 -11.25 -10.15
N ILE A 424 28.06 -10.21 -10.56
CA ILE A 424 26.91 -10.33 -11.47
C ILE A 424 27.39 -10.64 -12.90
N GLN A 425 26.74 -11.60 -13.55
CA GLN A 425 27.11 -12.11 -14.88
C GLN A 425 26.86 -11.07 -15.98
N ALA A 426 27.66 -11.12 -17.06
CA ALA A 426 27.51 -10.21 -18.20
C ALA A 426 26.19 -10.41 -18.98
N ALA A 427 25.67 -11.64 -19.02
CA ALA A 427 24.34 -11.91 -19.55
C ALA A 427 23.24 -11.53 -18.54
N SER A 428 22.06 -11.17 -19.04
CA SER A 428 20.88 -10.92 -18.21
C SER A 428 20.32 -12.23 -17.63
N ASN A 429 19.91 -12.21 -16.37
CA ASN A 429 19.27 -13.32 -15.67
C ASN A 429 17.73 -13.30 -15.82
N GLN A 430 17.04 -14.24 -15.17
CA GLN A 430 15.56 -14.33 -15.21
C GLN A 430 14.81 -13.11 -14.64
N TYR A 431 15.51 -12.23 -13.93
CA TYR A 431 14.99 -10.97 -13.39
C TYR A 431 15.42 -9.75 -14.21
N GLY A 432 15.92 -9.92 -15.43
CA GLY A 432 16.44 -8.82 -16.26
C GLY A 432 17.81 -8.29 -15.84
N VAL A 433 18.32 -8.63 -14.65
CA VAL A 433 19.57 -8.10 -14.11
C VAL A 433 20.77 -8.69 -14.87
N SER A 434 21.61 -7.80 -15.40
CA SER A 434 22.93 -8.10 -15.97
C SER A 434 24.00 -7.25 -15.28
N ARG A 435 25.28 -7.54 -15.53
CA ARG A 435 26.41 -6.75 -15.02
C ARG A 435 26.32 -5.26 -15.37
N SER A 436 25.63 -4.92 -16.46
CA SER A 436 25.44 -3.55 -16.93
C SER A 436 24.58 -2.71 -15.98
N PHE A 437 23.65 -3.31 -15.23
CA PHE A 437 22.79 -2.59 -14.29
C PHE A 437 23.56 -1.92 -13.13
N PRO A 438 24.38 -2.63 -12.33
CA PRO A 438 25.17 -1.99 -11.28
C PRO A 438 26.24 -1.04 -11.84
N LEU A 439 26.82 -1.31 -13.02
CA LEU A 439 27.75 -0.37 -13.66
C LEU A 439 27.04 0.95 -14.03
N ALA A 440 25.83 0.90 -14.58
CA ALA A 440 25.05 2.10 -14.87
C ALA A 440 24.64 2.88 -13.61
N VAL A 441 24.18 2.18 -12.57
CA VAL A 441 23.87 2.83 -11.27
C VAL A 441 25.11 3.47 -10.66
N LEU A 442 26.28 2.83 -10.73
CA LEU A 442 27.56 3.43 -10.31
C LEU A 442 27.91 4.67 -11.15
N ALA A 443 27.72 4.64 -12.48
CA ALA A 443 27.95 5.81 -13.32
C ALA A 443 27.05 7.00 -12.90
N ARG A 444 25.76 6.75 -12.65
CA ARG A 444 24.78 7.75 -12.20
C ARG A 444 25.10 8.30 -10.79
N LEU A 445 25.48 7.42 -9.86
CA LEU A 445 25.90 7.80 -8.50
C LEU A 445 27.18 8.66 -8.54
N TYR A 446 28.20 8.23 -9.29
CA TYR A 446 29.46 8.97 -9.39
C TYR A 446 29.36 10.27 -10.19
N LEU A 447 28.45 10.36 -11.17
CA LEU A 447 28.11 11.64 -11.81
C LEU A 447 27.49 12.61 -10.79
N SER A 448 26.61 12.11 -9.92
CA SER A 448 25.95 12.89 -8.86
C SER A 448 26.90 13.29 -7.72
N GLU A 449 27.98 12.54 -7.50
CA GLU A 449 29.10 12.91 -6.60
C GLU A 449 30.00 14.02 -7.18
N GLY A 450 29.91 14.31 -8.49
CA GLY A 450 30.92 15.10 -9.21
C GLY A 450 32.22 14.33 -9.49
N ASN A 451 32.21 13.02 -9.31
CA ASN A 451 33.35 12.12 -9.51
C ASN A 451 33.41 11.67 -10.99
N TYR A 452 33.61 12.64 -11.87
CA TYR A 452 33.52 12.46 -13.33
C TYR A 452 34.46 11.37 -13.87
N LEU A 453 35.59 11.10 -13.21
CA LEU A 453 36.51 10.03 -13.61
C LEU A 453 35.88 8.64 -13.45
N LYS A 454 35.25 8.36 -12.29
CA LYS A 454 34.52 7.10 -12.08
C LYS A 454 33.22 7.06 -12.91
N ALA A 455 32.52 8.18 -13.02
CA ALA A 455 31.30 8.27 -13.84
C ALA A 455 31.57 7.90 -15.30
N LYS A 456 32.64 8.47 -15.89
CA LYS A 456 33.15 8.11 -17.21
C LYS A 456 33.49 6.62 -17.28
N GLN A 457 34.31 6.12 -16.35
CA GLN A 457 34.77 4.73 -16.38
C GLN A 457 33.60 3.73 -16.44
N TYR A 458 32.61 3.87 -15.55
CA TYR A 458 31.50 2.91 -15.51
C TYR A 458 30.52 3.06 -16.69
N ALA A 459 30.36 4.26 -17.23
CA ALA A 459 29.61 4.45 -18.47
C ALA A 459 30.36 3.85 -19.68
N GLU A 460 31.68 4.06 -19.77
CA GLU A 460 32.54 3.46 -20.79
C GLU A 460 32.58 1.92 -20.68
N ASP A 461 32.55 1.33 -19.47
CA ASP A 461 32.45 -0.13 -19.26
C ASP A 461 31.13 -0.70 -19.82
N VAL A 462 30.00 0.01 -19.65
CA VAL A 462 28.70 -0.41 -20.23
C VAL A 462 28.68 -0.25 -21.75
N ILE A 463 29.24 0.84 -22.29
CA ILE A 463 29.37 1.06 -23.74
C ILE A 463 30.25 -0.03 -24.39
N GLN A 464 31.38 -0.35 -23.75
CA GLN A 464 32.33 -1.37 -24.23
C GLN A 464 31.80 -2.81 -24.12
N SER A 465 30.70 -3.05 -23.40
CA SER A 465 30.05 -4.36 -23.36
C SER A 465 29.51 -4.80 -24.73
N GLY A 466 29.15 -3.85 -25.60
CA GLY A 466 28.54 -4.11 -26.91
C GLY A 466 27.15 -4.75 -26.85
N LEU A 467 26.51 -4.79 -25.68
CA LEU A 467 25.19 -5.42 -25.47
C LEU A 467 24.01 -4.53 -25.90
N PHE A 468 24.23 -3.23 -26.03
CA PHE A 468 23.20 -2.21 -26.28
C PHE A 468 23.56 -1.34 -27.48
N SER A 469 22.56 -0.73 -28.11
CA SER A 469 22.76 0.13 -29.27
C SER A 469 21.66 1.16 -29.41
N LEU A 470 22.05 2.39 -29.77
CA LEU A 470 21.12 3.49 -29.98
C LEU A 470 20.10 3.18 -31.08
N SER A 471 18.86 3.59 -30.86
CA SER A 471 17.69 3.30 -31.67
C SER A 471 16.97 4.59 -32.09
N PRO A 472 16.38 4.65 -33.30
CA PRO A 472 15.41 5.70 -33.65
C PRO A 472 14.08 5.59 -32.89
N ASP A 473 13.77 4.41 -32.34
CA ASP A 473 12.63 4.14 -31.46
C ASP A 473 13.12 4.01 -30.00
N PRO A 474 12.86 4.99 -29.11
CA PRO A 474 13.34 5.00 -27.72
C PRO A 474 12.88 3.79 -26.88
N TRP A 475 11.70 3.24 -27.22
CA TRP A 475 11.13 2.11 -26.48
C TRP A 475 11.58 0.76 -27.06
N GLY A 476 12.48 0.79 -28.05
CA GLY A 476 13.10 -0.39 -28.66
C GLY A 476 14.02 -1.14 -27.67
N GLY A 477 13.91 -2.48 -27.68
CA GLY A 477 14.59 -3.34 -26.71
C GLY A 477 16.13 -3.31 -26.72
N THR A 478 16.78 -2.62 -27.67
CA THR A 478 18.25 -2.46 -27.71
C THR A 478 18.77 -1.29 -26.87
N GLU A 479 17.90 -0.39 -26.43
CA GLU A 479 18.25 0.72 -25.53
C GLU A 479 17.95 0.42 -24.06
N ASN A 480 17.22 -0.67 -23.74
CA ASN A 480 16.92 -1.07 -22.37
C ASN A 480 18.16 -1.69 -21.67
N VAL A 481 18.86 -0.90 -20.84
CA VAL A 481 20.01 -1.38 -20.03
C VAL A 481 19.51 -2.08 -18.77
N TYR A 482 18.46 -1.54 -18.15
CA TYR A 482 17.69 -2.22 -17.12
C TYR A 482 16.24 -1.70 -17.08
N GLY A 483 15.30 -2.64 -17.03
CA GLY A 483 13.88 -2.39 -17.24
C GLY A 483 13.15 -3.65 -17.69
N TYR A 484 11.82 -3.64 -17.60
CA TYR A 484 10.98 -4.81 -17.75
C TYR A 484 9.85 -4.60 -18.75
N THR A 485 9.56 -5.61 -19.56
CA THR A 485 8.37 -5.66 -20.41
C THR A 485 7.29 -6.51 -19.71
N LEU A 486 6.19 -5.87 -19.35
CA LEU A 486 5.02 -6.53 -18.74
C LEU A 486 4.25 -7.33 -19.79
N SER A 487 3.71 -8.50 -19.42
CA SER A 487 2.72 -9.19 -20.25
C SER A 487 1.40 -8.43 -20.23
N ALA A 488 0.55 -8.65 -21.23
CA ALA A 488 -0.75 -7.97 -21.34
C ALA A 488 -1.58 -8.10 -20.05
N ASP A 489 -1.53 -9.28 -19.42
CA ASP A 489 -2.32 -9.64 -18.24
C ASP A 489 -1.91 -8.86 -16.98
N PHE A 490 -0.65 -8.38 -16.90
CA PHE A 490 -0.14 -7.59 -15.78
C PHE A 490 -0.22 -6.07 -15.99
N LEU A 491 -0.54 -5.60 -17.21
CA LEU A 491 -0.60 -4.15 -17.50
C LEU A 491 -1.69 -3.44 -16.71
N GLU A 492 -2.88 -4.05 -16.63
CA GLU A 492 -4.05 -3.43 -15.98
C GLU A 492 -3.97 -3.48 -14.45
N GLU A 493 -3.07 -4.30 -13.87
CA GLU A 493 -2.81 -4.36 -12.42
C GLU A 493 -1.62 -3.48 -11.99
N LEU A 494 -0.53 -3.46 -12.76
CA LEU A 494 0.77 -2.90 -12.31
C LEU A 494 1.13 -1.53 -12.88
N VAL A 495 0.43 -1.04 -13.91
CA VAL A 495 0.75 0.25 -14.55
C VAL A 495 -0.08 1.38 -13.95
N ASN A 496 0.60 2.39 -13.41
CA ASN A 496 -0.03 3.61 -12.91
C ASN A 496 -0.70 4.36 -14.09
N PRO A 497 -2.01 4.72 -14.02
CA PRO A 497 -2.69 5.44 -15.07
C PRO A 497 -2.01 6.75 -15.50
N ASP A 498 -1.53 7.55 -14.53
CA ASP A 498 -0.83 8.82 -14.82
C ASP A 498 0.50 8.57 -15.55
N TYR A 499 1.22 7.49 -15.20
CA TYR A 499 2.44 7.08 -15.92
C TYR A 499 2.11 6.63 -17.35
N ARG A 500 1.02 5.89 -17.53
CA ARG A 500 0.58 5.41 -18.84
C ARG A 500 0.12 6.54 -19.77
N GLU A 501 -0.48 7.58 -19.22
CA GLU A 501 -0.96 8.76 -19.95
C GLU A 501 0.18 9.76 -20.24
N LEU A 502 0.94 10.15 -19.22
CA LEU A 502 1.90 11.25 -19.30
C LEU A 502 3.29 10.79 -19.73
N ILE A 503 3.76 9.63 -19.25
CA ILE A 503 5.14 9.16 -19.46
C ILE A 503 5.23 8.25 -20.68
N ASN A 504 4.70 7.03 -20.58
CA ASN A 504 4.97 5.93 -21.49
C ASN A 504 3.77 4.97 -21.59
N SER A 505 3.14 4.92 -22.76
CA SER A 505 1.97 4.08 -23.05
C SER A 505 2.31 2.70 -23.62
N SER A 506 3.60 2.34 -23.71
CA SER A 506 4.04 1.00 -24.11
C SER A 506 3.82 -0.03 -22.99
N ASN A 507 4.38 -1.23 -23.15
CA ASN A 507 4.38 -2.28 -22.13
C ASN A 507 5.75 -2.42 -21.44
N THR A 508 6.73 -1.59 -21.78
CA THR A 508 8.11 -1.68 -21.30
C THR A 508 8.44 -0.50 -20.40
N ILE A 509 8.65 -0.76 -19.12
CA ILE A 509 9.16 0.22 -18.15
C ILE A 509 10.69 0.14 -18.18
N GLN A 510 11.34 1.15 -18.75
CA GLN A 510 12.80 1.30 -18.70
C GLN A 510 13.19 2.13 -17.48
N TYR A 511 14.18 1.69 -16.70
CA TYR A 511 14.74 2.39 -15.53
C TYR A 511 16.09 3.03 -15.82
N VAL A 512 16.85 2.40 -16.72
CA VAL A 512 18.19 2.78 -17.16
C VAL A 512 18.24 2.54 -18.67
N THR A 513 18.57 3.57 -19.43
CA THR A 513 18.55 3.54 -20.90
C THR A 513 19.94 3.69 -21.49
N TYR A 514 20.20 3.19 -22.70
CA TYR A 514 21.50 3.34 -23.34
C TYR A 514 21.83 4.80 -23.72
N PRO A 515 20.84 5.64 -24.14
CA PRO A 515 21.02 7.09 -24.20
C PRO A 515 21.56 7.71 -22.90
N GLU A 516 21.07 7.29 -21.72
CA GLU A 516 21.57 7.76 -20.41
C GLU A 516 23.07 7.48 -20.24
N ILE A 517 23.52 6.28 -20.60
CA ILE A 517 24.94 5.89 -20.49
C ILE A 517 25.82 6.76 -21.39
N VAL A 518 25.40 6.96 -22.65
CA VAL A 518 26.16 7.76 -23.64
C VAL A 518 26.17 9.24 -23.25
N LEU A 519 25.06 9.78 -22.72
CA LEU A 519 24.98 11.16 -22.21
C LEU A 519 25.79 11.33 -20.92
N THR A 520 25.82 10.34 -20.02
CA THR A 520 26.68 10.33 -18.82
C THR A 520 28.16 10.33 -19.19
N ALA A 521 28.57 9.51 -20.16
CA ALA A 521 29.94 9.53 -20.68
C ALA A 521 30.29 10.89 -21.30
N SER A 522 29.36 11.51 -22.04
CA SER A 522 29.53 12.86 -22.61
C SER A 522 29.71 13.93 -21.52
N GLU A 523 28.83 13.96 -20.52
CA GLU A 523 28.85 14.93 -19.42
C GLU A 523 30.10 14.79 -18.55
N ALA A 524 30.52 13.55 -18.29
CA ALA A 524 31.75 13.26 -17.56
C ALA A 524 33.00 13.71 -18.33
N CYS A 525 33.11 13.37 -19.62
CA CYS A 525 34.22 13.83 -20.47
C CYS A 525 34.29 15.36 -20.54
N LEU A 526 33.14 16.05 -20.65
CA LEU A 526 33.08 17.51 -20.74
C LEU A 526 33.61 18.18 -19.46
N ASN A 527 33.28 17.62 -18.30
CA ASN A 527 33.75 18.11 -17.00
C ASN A 527 35.21 17.73 -16.69
N LEU A 528 35.72 16.63 -17.26
CA LEU A 528 37.15 16.31 -17.28
C LEU A 528 37.97 17.18 -18.26
N GLY A 529 37.30 17.97 -19.12
CA GLY A 529 37.93 18.81 -20.15
C GLY A 529 38.28 18.06 -21.44
N GLU A 530 37.81 16.83 -21.60
CA GLU A 530 38.04 15.93 -22.73
C GLU A 530 37.05 16.23 -23.88
N VAL A 531 37.08 17.48 -24.36
CA VAL A 531 36.10 18.08 -25.29
C VAL A 531 35.81 17.19 -26.51
N ASP A 532 36.86 16.64 -27.15
CA ASP A 532 36.70 15.79 -28.34
C ASP A 532 35.97 14.47 -28.03
N GLN A 533 36.14 13.90 -26.83
CA GLN A 533 35.39 12.71 -26.40
C GLN A 533 33.93 13.07 -26.07
N ALA A 534 33.70 14.18 -25.37
CA ALA A 534 32.35 14.65 -25.06
C ALA A 534 31.52 14.88 -26.34
N VAL A 535 32.08 15.65 -27.28
CA VAL A 535 31.46 15.88 -28.61
C VAL A 535 31.34 14.57 -29.39
N GLY A 536 32.26 13.62 -29.21
CA GLY A 536 32.18 12.26 -29.78
C GLY A 536 31.00 11.42 -29.26
N TYR A 537 30.70 11.46 -27.97
CA TYR A 537 29.53 10.78 -27.38
C TYR A 537 28.23 11.49 -27.71
N LEU A 538 28.17 12.81 -27.54
CA LEU A 538 26.98 13.62 -27.87
C LEU A 538 26.57 13.46 -29.35
N ASN A 539 27.54 13.33 -30.25
CA ASN A 539 27.26 13.09 -31.67
C ASN A 539 26.68 11.71 -31.99
N GLN A 540 26.81 10.70 -31.12
CA GLN A 540 26.18 9.39 -31.33
C GLN A 540 24.66 9.49 -31.14
N ILE A 541 24.21 10.16 -30.08
CA ILE A 541 22.78 10.48 -29.83
C ILE A 541 22.22 11.29 -31.00
N ARG A 542 22.90 12.39 -31.34
CA ARG A 542 22.45 13.28 -32.40
C ARG A 542 22.31 12.56 -33.74
N GLN A 543 23.26 11.71 -34.10
CA GLN A 543 23.21 10.96 -35.35
C GLN A 543 22.16 9.83 -35.33
N SER A 544 21.91 9.16 -34.20
CA SER A 544 20.87 8.11 -34.12
C SER A 544 19.45 8.67 -34.35
N LYS A 545 19.19 9.89 -33.88
CA LYS A 545 17.94 10.63 -34.15
C LYS A 545 17.98 11.53 -35.39
N GLY A 546 19.02 11.42 -36.23
CA GLY A 546 19.14 12.15 -37.50
C GLY A 546 19.42 13.66 -37.41
N LYS A 547 19.76 14.18 -36.21
CA LYS A 547 20.23 15.55 -36.00
C LYS A 547 21.63 15.75 -36.59
N SER A 548 21.93 16.95 -37.08
CA SER A 548 23.28 17.29 -37.57
C SER A 548 24.33 17.20 -36.46
N ALA A 549 25.47 16.59 -36.79
CA ALA A 549 26.62 16.50 -35.88
C ALA A 549 27.08 17.90 -35.41
N LEU A 550 27.29 18.03 -34.10
CA LEU A 550 27.89 19.19 -33.48
C LEU A 550 29.39 19.25 -33.85
N ALA A 551 29.80 20.40 -34.38
CA ALA A 551 31.18 20.71 -34.76
C ALA A 551 31.64 22.00 -34.07
N SER A 552 31.56 22.02 -32.74
CA SER A 552 31.98 23.13 -31.88
C SER A 552 32.96 22.63 -30.82
N THR A 553 33.92 23.46 -30.44
CA THR A 553 34.78 23.30 -29.26
C THR A 553 34.46 24.34 -28.18
N ASP A 554 33.47 25.20 -28.40
CA ASP A 554 32.96 26.14 -27.39
C ASP A 554 32.17 25.37 -26.33
N ARG A 555 32.65 25.39 -25.09
CA ARG A 555 32.06 24.65 -23.96
C ARG A 555 30.59 25.02 -23.73
N ALA A 556 30.20 26.29 -23.84
CA ALA A 556 28.81 26.70 -23.59
C ALA A 556 27.86 26.16 -24.68
N VAL A 557 28.33 26.05 -25.92
CA VAL A 557 27.57 25.44 -27.02
C VAL A 557 27.42 23.92 -26.82
N ILE A 558 28.43 23.26 -26.25
CA ILE A 558 28.38 21.82 -25.95
C ILE A 558 27.51 21.55 -24.72
N GLU A 559 27.59 22.37 -23.67
CA GLU A 559 26.74 22.27 -22.47
C GLU A 559 25.26 22.47 -22.82
N GLN A 560 24.92 23.46 -23.65
CA GLN A 560 23.54 23.63 -24.12
C GLN A 560 23.09 22.42 -24.95
N ALA A 561 23.88 21.99 -25.93
CA ALA A 561 23.52 20.85 -26.77
C ALA A 561 23.40 19.54 -25.96
N LEU A 562 24.20 19.37 -24.91
CA LEU A 562 24.10 18.24 -23.98
C LEU A 562 22.78 18.28 -23.19
N LEU A 563 22.39 19.45 -22.66
CA LEU A 563 21.11 19.62 -21.98
C LEU A 563 19.92 19.43 -22.93
N ASP A 564 20.03 19.88 -24.18
CA ASP A 564 19.00 19.66 -25.22
C ASP A 564 18.80 18.15 -25.48
N GLU A 565 19.88 17.38 -25.68
CA GLU A 565 19.76 15.92 -25.87
C GLU A 565 19.32 15.19 -24.58
N ILE A 566 19.73 15.61 -23.38
CA ILE A 566 19.23 15.03 -22.12
C ILE A 566 17.71 15.27 -21.98
N LYS A 567 17.21 16.45 -22.34
CA LYS A 567 15.77 16.74 -22.28
C LYS A 567 14.99 15.93 -23.32
N ASP A 568 15.49 15.84 -24.55
CA ASP A 568 14.83 15.11 -25.63
C ASP A 568 14.80 13.59 -25.40
N GLU A 569 15.89 13.00 -24.89
CA GLU A 569 16.00 11.54 -24.68
C GLU A 569 15.46 11.07 -23.32
N LEU A 570 15.73 11.81 -22.24
CA LEU A 570 15.57 11.36 -20.84
C LEU A 570 14.58 12.23 -20.05
N GLY A 571 13.91 13.18 -20.72
CA GLY A 571 13.04 14.17 -20.09
C GLY A 571 11.90 13.58 -19.26
N LYS A 572 11.51 12.32 -19.51
CA LYS A 572 10.40 11.65 -18.82
C LYS A 572 10.83 10.52 -17.88
N ASP A 573 12.14 10.28 -17.76
CA ASP A 573 12.69 9.10 -17.08
C ASP A 573 13.18 9.41 -15.65
N GLY A 574 12.72 10.53 -15.06
CA GLY A 574 13.13 10.97 -13.73
C GLY A 574 14.51 11.65 -13.67
N LEU A 575 15.09 12.00 -14.83
CA LEU A 575 16.50 12.37 -14.97
C LEU A 575 16.74 13.86 -15.24
N TRP A 576 15.76 14.64 -15.69
CA TRP A 576 15.96 15.99 -16.22
C TRP A 576 16.26 17.03 -15.13
N PHE A 577 15.50 17.04 -14.04
CA PHE A 577 15.74 17.88 -12.86
C PHE A 577 17.11 17.60 -12.24
N SER A 578 17.54 16.32 -12.22
CA SER A 578 18.88 15.94 -11.76
C SER A 578 20.00 16.55 -12.63
N ALA A 579 19.76 16.70 -13.93
CA ALA A 579 20.69 17.31 -14.88
C ALA A 579 20.69 18.84 -14.78
N LEU A 580 19.51 19.45 -14.65
CA LEU A 580 19.36 20.89 -14.43
C LEU A 580 20.09 21.34 -13.16
N LYS A 581 19.95 20.64 -12.04
CA LYS A 581 20.61 21.02 -10.78
C LYS A 581 22.13 20.90 -10.86
N ARG A 582 22.67 19.75 -11.30
CA ARG A 582 24.13 19.55 -11.36
C ARG A 582 24.85 20.44 -12.37
N ASN A 583 24.12 21.00 -13.35
CA ASN A 583 24.63 22.00 -14.30
C ASN A 583 24.25 23.45 -13.94
N GLY A 584 23.64 23.71 -12.78
CA GLY A 584 23.32 25.07 -12.31
C GLY A 584 22.25 25.80 -13.14
N LYS A 585 21.25 25.05 -13.64
CA LYS A 585 20.22 25.51 -14.57
C LYS A 585 18.77 25.36 -14.08
N ALA A 586 18.53 24.79 -12.89
CA ALA A 586 17.17 24.56 -12.41
C ALA A 586 16.39 25.86 -12.17
N GLU A 587 16.98 26.86 -11.51
CA GLU A 587 16.34 28.19 -11.35
C GLU A 587 15.98 28.84 -12.71
N GLU A 588 16.92 28.84 -13.65
CA GLU A 588 16.78 29.50 -14.97
C GLU A 588 15.73 28.83 -15.87
N VAL A 589 15.65 27.49 -15.85
CA VAL A 589 14.83 26.71 -16.78
C VAL A 589 13.41 26.45 -16.25
N LEU A 590 13.22 26.42 -14.93
CA LEU A 590 11.92 26.13 -14.29
C LEU A 590 11.24 27.37 -13.69
N ASP A 591 11.87 28.55 -13.74
CA ASP A 591 11.42 29.80 -13.09
C ASP A 591 11.17 29.63 -11.57
N ILE A 592 12.06 28.88 -10.91
CA ILE A 592 12.02 28.59 -9.47
C ILE A 592 13.12 29.33 -8.70
N PRO A 593 12.86 29.82 -7.47
CA PRO A 593 13.90 30.24 -6.55
C PRO A 593 14.69 29.06 -5.98
N ALA A 594 16.01 29.22 -5.80
CA ALA A 594 16.99 28.20 -5.36
C ALA A 594 16.54 27.25 -4.24
N TYR A 595 15.74 27.71 -3.27
CA TYR A 595 15.28 26.87 -2.16
C TYR A 595 14.41 25.68 -2.64
N ARG A 596 13.79 25.80 -3.81
CA ARG A 596 12.98 24.76 -4.46
C ARG A 596 13.79 23.76 -5.28
N GLU A 597 15.11 23.93 -5.41
CA GLU A 597 15.97 22.85 -5.92
C GLU A 597 15.88 21.59 -5.05
N LEU A 598 15.41 21.70 -3.80
CA LEU A 598 14.89 20.59 -3.01
C LEU A 598 13.39 20.79 -2.76
N ILE A 599 12.62 19.71 -2.74
CA ILE A 599 11.20 19.73 -2.34
C ILE A 599 11.10 19.55 -0.80
N PRO A 600 9.96 19.85 -0.14
CA PRO A 600 9.87 19.73 1.31
C PRO A 600 9.88 18.26 1.74
N ILE A 601 10.47 18.02 2.91
CA ILE A 601 10.21 16.81 3.69
C ILE A 601 8.72 16.81 4.06
N PRO A 602 7.99 15.67 3.95
CA PRO A 602 6.57 15.64 4.29
C PRO A 602 6.30 16.09 5.73
N GLN A 603 5.22 16.83 5.94
CA GLN A 603 4.84 17.36 7.26
C GLN A 603 4.63 16.22 8.29
N GLN A 604 4.02 15.13 7.84
CA GLN A 604 3.78 13.92 8.64
C GLN A 604 5.10 13.32 9.17
N GLU A 605 6.17 13.38 8.38
CA GLU A 605 7.50 12.86 8.75
C GLU A 605 8.26 13.83 9.66
N MET A 606 8.03 15.14 9.50
CA MET A 606 8.49 16.16 10.45
C MET A 606 7.82 16.04 11.82
N GLU A 607 6.57 15.56 11.87
CA GLU A 607 5.79 15.36 13.10
C GLU A 607 6.14 14.03 13.78
N ARG A 608 6.28 12.94 13.01
CA ARG A 608 6.63 11.60 13.50
C ARG A 608 8.09 11.47 13.98
N ASN A 609 9.03 12.21 13.39
CA ASN A 609 10.46 12.07 13.68
C ASN A 609 11.04 13.36 14.33
N PRO A 610 11.19 13.41 15.67
CA PRO A 610 11.74 14.57 16.39
C PRO A 610 13.20 14.93 16.06
N THR A 611 13.91 14.12 15.26
CA THR A 611 15.27 14.39 14.79
C THR A 611 15.32 14.88 13.34
N MET A 612 14.19 14.92 12.65
CA MET A 612 14.05 15.41 11.28
C MET A 612 14.20 16.94 11.21
N THR A 613 14.70 17.43 10.09
CA THR A 613 14.80 18.87 9.80
C THR A 613 14.24 19.18 8.41
N GLN A 614 13.39 20.20 8.31
CA GLN A 614 12.77 20.62 7.06
C GLN A 614 13.82 21.21 6.10
N ASN A 615 13.58 21.13 4.78
CA ASN A 615 14.40 21.83 3.79
C ASN A 615 14.22 23.35 3.89
N PRO A 616 15.28 24.17 3.71
CA PRO A 616 15.17 25.61 3.84
C PRO A 616 14.09 26.21 2.93
N GLY A 617 13.31 27.16 3.46
CA GLY A 617 12.28 27.88 2.69
C GLY A 617 10.87 27.25 2.73
N TYR A 618 10.71 26.13 3.44
CA TYR A 618 9.44 25.45 3.70
C TYR A 618 9.05 25.45 5.19
#